data_AF-A0A8S3CRE1-F1
#
_entry.id   AF-A0A8S3CRE1-F1
#
_cell.length_a   1.000
_cell.length_b   1.000
_cell.length_c   1.000
_cell.angle_alpha   90.00
_cell.angle_beta   90.00
_cell.angle_gamma   90.00
#
_symmetry.space_group_name_H-M   'P 1'
#
loop_
_entity.id
_entity.type
_entity.pdbx_description
1 polymer ?
#
loop_
_entity_poly.entity_id
_entity_poly.type
_entity_poly.pdbx_seq_one_letter_code
_entity_poly.pdbx_strand_id
1 'polypeptide(L)' 'MYPKVCRIVTPVYPSKDDDVITSPYNSVLATRELTEHADCVLPVDNDSLIDIVSRCDSSAK' A
#
# COMPACT_ATOMS: atom_id res chain seq x y z
N MET A 1 -19.77 -5.66 -15.50
CA MET A 1 -19.12 -4.78 -14.50
C MET A 1 -20.22 -4.18 -13.63
N TYR A 2 -20.04 -4.02 -12.31
CA TYR A 2 -21.08 -3.56 -11.38
C TYR A 2 -20.87 -2.07 -11.02
N PRO A 3 -21.42 -1.12 -11.80
CA PRO A 3 -21.11 0.31 -11.68
C PRO A 3 -21.69 1.00 -10.43
N LYS A 4 -22.45 0.30 -9.59
CA LYS A 4 -23.09 0.85 -8.38
C LYS A 4 -22.41 0.45 -7.08
N VAL A 5 -21.31 -0.31 -7.15
CA VAL A 5 -20.57 -0.77 -5.97
C VAL A 5 -19.35 0.13 -5.79
N CYS A 6 -19.26 0.79 -4.64
CA CYS A 6 -18.08 1.58 -4.28
C CYS A 6 -16.88 0.65 -4.09
N ARG A 7 -15.81 0.86 -4.87
CA ARG A 7 -14.60 0.05 -4.84
C ARG A 7 -13.50 0.81 -4.11
N ILE A 8 -13.41 0.56 -2.81
CA ILE A 8 -12.34 1.07 -1.94
C ILE A 8 -11.20 0.06 -1.98
N VAL A 9 -9.99 0.52 -2.30
CA VAL A 9 -8.79 -0.33 -2.30
C VAL A 9 -7.74 0.26 -1.38
N THR A 10 -7.21 -0.57 -0.49
CA THR A 10 -6.09 -0.25 0.40
C THR A 10 -4.81 -0.97 -0.07
N PRO A 11 -4.13 -0.48 -1.11
CA PRO A 11 -2.90 -1.11 -1.58
C PRO A 11 -1.77 -0.90 -0.57
N VAL A 12 -0.99 -1.96 -0.34
CA VAL A 12 0.23 -1.89 0.45
C VAL A 12 1.40 -1.58 -0.49
N TYR A 13 2.09 -0.48 -0.24
CA TYR A 13 3.24 -0.08 -1.01
C TYR A 13 4.50 -0.75 -0.48
N PRO A 14 5.39 -1.17 -1.41
CA PRO A 14 6.67 -1.77 -1.07
C PRO A 14 7.53 -0.88 -0.18
N SER A 15 8.42 -1.52 0.59
CA SER A 15 9.40 -0.87 1.44
C SER A 15 10.76 -0.78 0.72
N LYS A 16 11.71 0.01 1.24
CA LYS A 16 13.07 0.02 0.65
C LYS A 16 13.79 -1.32 0.69
N ASP A 17 13.48 -2.16 1.68
CA ASP A 17 13.92 -3.55 1.77
C ASP A 17 12.79 -4.46 1.28
N ASP A 18 12.69 -4.65 -0.03
CA ASP A 18 11.72 -5.58 -0.61
C ASP A 18 12.34 -6.94 -0.92
N ASP A 19 11.51 -7.98 -0.76
CA ASP A 19 11.87 -9.36 -1.04
C ASP A 19 12.11 -9.66 -2.54
N VAL A 20 11.65 -8.77 -3.45
CA VAL A 20 11.74 -8.97 -4.90
C VAL A 20 12.13 -7.70 -5.64
N ILE A 21 13.10 -7.81 -6.56
CA ILE A 21 13.59 -6.66 -7.36
C ILE A 21 12.53 -6.04 -8.29
N THR A 22 11.41 -6.71 -8.53
CA THR A 22 10.33 -6.27 -9.43
C THR A 22 9.21 -5.52 -8.72
N SER A 23 9.27 -5.41 -7.38
CA SER A 23 8.28 -4.71 -6.57
C SER A 23 7.98 -3.27 -7.02
N PRO A 24 8.94 -2.45 -7.52
CA PRO A 24 8.61 -1.08 -7.93
C PRO A 24 7.76 -1.07 -9.20
N TYR A 25 8.07 -1.96 -10.16
CA TYR A 25 7.34 -2.08 -11.42
C TYR A 25 5.91 -2.58 -11.21
N ASN A 26 5.73 -3.60 -10.37
CA ASN A 26 4.42 -4.15 -10.04
C ASN A 26 3.54 -3.12 -9.35
N SER A 27 4.10 -2.36 -8.42
CA SER A 27 3.37 -1.36 -7.64
C SER A 27 2.94 -0.19 -8.52
N VAL A 28 3.80 0.30 -9.42
CA VAL A 28 3.44 1.35 -10.37
C VAL A 28 2.35 0.89 -11.34
N LEU A 29 2.46 -0.33 -11.88
CA LEU A 29 1.46 -0.88 -12.80
C LEU A 29 0.11 -1.07 -12.10
N ALA A 30 0.11 -1.61 -10.87
CA ALA A 30 -1.10 -1.78 -10.07
C ALA A 30 -1.72 -0.42 -9.71
N THR A 31 -0.91 0.58 -9.34
CA THR A 31 -1.39 1.94 -9.04
C THR A 31 -2.15 2.56 -10.21
N ARG A 32 -1.66 2.36 -11.44
CA ARG A 32 -2.34 2.83 -12.64
C ARG A 32 -3.72 2.20 -12.80
N GLU A 33 -3.81 0.88 -12.67
CA GLU A 33 -5.09 0.15 -12.78
C GLU A 33 -6.08 0.58 -11.69
N LEU A 34 -5.58 0.79 -10.47
CA LEU A 34 -6.39 1.27 -9.35
C LEU A 34 -6.91 2.69 -9.60
N THR A 35 -6.10 3.57 -10.17
CA THR A 35 -6.52 4.94 -10.51
C THR A 35 -7.64 4.96 -11.54
N GLU A 36 -7.65 4.02 -12.48
CA GLU A 36 -8.68 3.95 -13.54
C GLU A 36 -9.98 3.28 -13.07
N HIS A 37 -9.92 2.40 -12.07
CA HIS A 37 -11.05 1.52 -11.71
C HIS A 37 -11.55 1.63 -10.26
N ALA A 38 -10.81 2.29 -9.35
CA ALA A 38 -11.21 2.44 -7.95
C ALA A 38 -11.85 3.81 -7.72
N ASP A 39 -12.90 3.83 -6.89
CA ASP A 39 -13.53 5.09 -6.47
C ASP A 39 -12.70 5.79 -5.38
N CYS A 40 -11.93 5.02 -4.60
CA CYS A 40 -11.06 5.53 -3.56
C CYS A 40 -9.88 4.58 -3.33
N VAL A 41 -8.67 5.14 -3.26
CA VAL A 41 -7.44 4.40 -2.97
C VAL A 41 -6.82 4.95 -1.69
N LEU A 42 -6.56 4.08 -0.72
CA LEU A 42 -5.95 4.40 0.57
C LEU A 42 -4.60 3.69 0.66
N PRO A 43 -3.51 4.33 0.18
CA PRO A 43 -2.20 3.71 0.18
C PRO A 43 -1.69 3.48 1.61
N VAL A 44 -1.19 2.28 1.87
CA VAL A 44 -0.55 1.91 3.14
C VAL A 44 0.94 1.73 2.86
N ASP A 45 1.79 2.42 3.59
CA ASP A 45 3.24 2.33 3.45
C ASP A 45 3.85 1.43 4.53
N ASN A 46 4.54 0.38 4.10
CA ASN A 46 5.19 -0.57 5.01
C ASN A 46 6.30 0.08 5.84
N ASP A 47 7.07 1.03 5.28
CA ASP A 47 8.12 1.73 6.03
C ASP A 47 7.52 2.53 7.19
N SER A 48 6.39 3.20 6.92
CA SER A 48 5.62 3.94 7.93
C SER A 48 5.05 3.02 9.02
N LEU A 49 4.56 1.83 8.66
CA LEU A 49 4.08 0.84 9.63
C LEU A 49 5.21 0.32 10.53
N ILE A 50 6.38 0.04 9.96
CA ILE A 50 7.56 -0.42 10.70
C ILE A 50 8.04 0.67 11.68
N ASP A 51 8.06 1.94 11.26
CA ASP A 51 8.40 3.06 12.15
C ASP A 51 7.42 3.17 13.32
N ILE A 52 6.11 3.04 13.07
CA ILE A 52 5.09 3.06 14.14
C ILE A 52 5.32 1.92 15.13
N VAL A 53 5.52 0.68 14.64
CA VAL A 53 5.77 -0.48 15.50
C VAL A 53 7.05 -0.29 16.31
N SER A 54 8.12 0.19 15.68
CA SER A 54 9.40 0.46 16.34
C SER A 54 9.28 1.49 17.46
N ARG A 55 8.46 2.54 17.25
CA ARG A 55 8.16 3.54 18.29
C ARG A 55 7.30 2.98 19.42
N CYS A 56 6.29 2.16 19.11
CA CYS A 56 5.46 1.51 20.12
C CYS A 56 6.28 0.56 21.01
N ASP A 57 7.17 -0.24 20.42
CA ASP A 57 8.05 -1.15 21.17
C ASP A 57 9.06 -0.38 22.03
N SER A 58 9.59 0.73 21.52
CA SER A 58 10.48 1.62 22.27
C SER A 58 9.80 2.32 23.44
N SER A 59 8.49 2.61 23.34
CA SER A 59 7.72 3.26 24.41
C SER A 59 7.17 2.28 25.44
N ALA A 60 7.24 0.97 25.18
CA ALA A 60 6.84 -0.09 26.11
C ALA A 60 7.99 -0.55 27.03
N LYS A 61 9.16 0.11 26.95
CA LYS A 61 10.35 -0.13 27.78
C LYS A 61 10.55 0.93 28.84
#